data_AF-A0A212UA34-F1
#
_entry.id   AF-A0A212UA34-F1
#
_cell.length_a   1.000
_cell.length_b   1.000
_cell.length_c   1.000
_cell.angle_alpha   90.00
_cell.angle_beta   90.00
_cell.angle_gamma   90.00
#
_symmetry.space_group_name_H-M   'P 1'
#
loop_
_entity.id
_entity.type
_entity.pdbx_description
1 polymer ?
#
loop_
_entity_poly.entity_id
_entity_poly.type
_entity_poly.pdbx_seq_one_letter_code
_entity_poly.pdbx_strand_id
1 'polypeptide(L)'
;MFRFLLLLSVLLGLSSLGAYAQKVLEQKAPLTSGQRLNLELKHATVIKIHPASGSEMVLRATVTVNGGQLNEAVTLTSSKAADGLTITSVLDEKLVQTSQVTNCPDGEGTTRWGGNWRNGQSSGGGICLKVEVDVAVPAGVAVRVNTISGNIEVNGLNAPLDVKSISGFVDVNWPAQKSADLAFKTISGEVYTDQDIAFVNRKDNPIVGYQLRGTLGGNGGPAVRLESVSGDVYFRKRK
;
A
#
# COMPACT_ATOMS: atom_id res chain seq x y z
N MET A 1 -20.80 -8.07 71.16
CA MET A 1 -21.22 -7.07 70.16
C MET A 1 -20.10 -6.91 69.13
N PHE A 2 -20.15 -7.61 68.01
CA PHE A 2 -19.36 -7.25 66.82
C PHE A 2 -20.17 -7.71 65.59
N ARG A 3 -20.58 -6.74 64.78
CA ARG A 3 -21.45 -6.90 63.61
C ARG A 3 -20.63 -7.43 62.43
N PHE A 4 -21.03 -8.57 61.88
CA PHE A 4 -20.52 -9.11 60.62
C PHE A 4 -21.21 -8.37 59.46
N LEU A 5 -20.44 -7.62 58.66
CA LEU A 5 -20.91 -6.95 57.45
C LEU A 5 -20.80 -7.93 56.27
N LEU A 6 -21.96 -8.30 55.70
CA LEU A 6 -22.07 -9.01 54.42
C LEU A 6 -21.76 -8.04 53.27
N LEU A 7 -20.68 -8.31 52.53
CA LEU A 7 -20.39 -7.66 51.25
C LEU A 7 -21.02 -8.49 50.12
N LEU A 8 -22.11 -7.98 49.56
CA LEU A 8 -22.78 -8.52 48.38
C LEU A 8 -21.99 -8.10 47.14
N SER A 9 -21.16 -9.00 46.61
CA SER A 9 -20.44 -8.79 45.35
C SER A 9 -21.40 -8.98 44.17
N VAL A 10 -21.86 -7.86 43.60
CA VAL A 10 -22.60 -7.82 42.32
C VAL A 10 -21.61 -8.14 41.19
N LEU A 11 -21.69 -9.35 40.62
CA LEU A 11 -21.07 -9.66 39.34
C LEU A 11 -21.84 -8.92 38.23
N LEU A 12 -21.32 -7.77 37.80
CA LEU A 12 -21.67 -7.20 36.50
C LEU A 12 -21.08 -8.10 35.42
N GLY A 13 -21.93 -8.92 34.80
CA GLY A 13 -21.60 -9.59 33.55
C GLY A 13 -21.35 -8.54 32.46
N LEU A 14 -20.08 -8.30 32.13
CA LEU A 14 -19.72 -7.60 30.90
C LEU A 14 -20.06 -8.53 29.74
N SER A 15 -21.22 -8.33 29.14
CA SER A 15 -21.53 -8.84 27.80
C SER A 15 -20.57 -8.14 26.82
N SER A 16 -19.44 -8.78 26.50
CA SER A 16 -18.55 -8.30 25.45
C SER A 16 -19.29 -8.44 24.11
N LEU A 17 -20.00 -7.39 23.70
CA LEU A 17 -20.33 -7.18 22.30
C LEU A 17 -18.99 -7.13 21.57
N GLY A 18 -18.64 -8.21 20.88
CA GLY A 18 -17.39 -8.33 20.15
C GLY A 18 -17.35 -7.26 19.07
N ALA A 19 -16.65 -6.17 19.34
CA ALA A 19 -16.25 -5.23 18.32
C ALA A 19 -15.23 -5.95 17.43
N TYR A 20 -15.59 -6.22 16.18
CA TYR A 20 -14.62 -6.72 15.20
C TYR A 20 -13.61 -5.61 14.95
N ALA A 21 -12.39 -5.80 15.46
CA ALA A 21 -11.30 -4.83 15.33
C ALA A 21 -10.51 -5.09 14.04
N GLN A 22 -9.72 -4.10 13.64
CA GLN A 22 -8.72 -4.26 12.58
C GLN A 22 -7.72 -5.40 12.90
N LYS A 23 -7.36 -6.19 11.88
CA LYS A 23 -6.33 -7.23 11.98
C LYS A 23 -4.98 -6.65 11.60
N VAL A 24 -3.96 -6.91 12.42
CA VAL A 24 -2.58 -6.52 12.12
C VAL A 24 -1.80 -7.74 11.65
N LEU A 25 -1.16 -7.64 10.49
CA LEU A 25 -0.22 -8.61 9.96
C LEU A 25 1.17 -8.00 9.97
N GLU A 26 2.14 -8.67 10.58
CA GLU A 26 3.52 -8.21 10.63
C GLU A 26 4.45 -9.21 9.95
N GLN A 27 5.43 -8.68 9.23
CA GLN A 27 6.53 -9.44 8.64
C GLN A 27 7.84 -8.73 8.95
N LYS A 28 8.84 -9.50 9.35
CA LYS A 28 10.21 -9.01 9.58
C LYS A 28 11.20 -9.94 8.92
N ALA A 29 12.19 -9.38 8.25
CA ALA A 29 13.23 -10.16 7.62
C ALA A 29 14.51 -9.35 7.44
N PRO A 30 15.70 -9.95 7.65
CA PRO A 30 16.95 -9.29 7.30
C PRO A 30 17.04 -9.14 5.78
N LEU A 31 17.41 -7.94 5.33
CA LEU A 31 17.74 -7.62 3.94
C LEU A 31 19.00 -6.78 3.89
N THR A 32 19.95 -7.18 3.04
CA THR A 32 21.22 -6.49 2.88
C THR A 32 21.22 -5.61 1.64
N SER A 33 22.08 -4.59 1.62
CA SER A 33 22.27 -3.76 0.42
C SER A 33 22.56 -4.61 -0.82
N GLY A 34 21.99 -4.21 -1.95
CA GLY A 34 22.08 -4.96 -3.22
C GLY A 34 20.99 -6.02 -3.40
N GLN A 35 20.32 -6.46 -2.34
CA GLN A 35 19.13 -7.31 -2.45
C GLN A 35 17.90 -6.51 -2.87
N ARG A 36 16.86 -7.22 -3.31
CA ARG A 36 15.57 -6.64 -3.72
C ARG A 36 14.44 -7.04 -2.79
N LEU A 37 13.62 -6.07 -2.39
CA LEU A 37 12.30 -6.29 -1.79
C LEU A 37 11.24 -6.14 -2.88
N ASN A 38 10.51 -7.21 -3.18
CA ASN A 38 9.35 -7.19 -4.07
C ASN A 38 8.07 -7.21 -3.23
N LEU A 39 7.20 -6.22 -3.41
CA LEU A 39 5.92 -6.08 -2.73
C LEU A 39 4.77 -6.20 -3.75
N GLU A 40 4.14 -7.36 -3.79
CA GLU A 40 2.96 -7.63 -4.62
C GLU A 40 1.69 -7.42 -3.77
N LEU A 41 1.33 -6.15 -3.55
CA LEU A 41 0.30 -5.71 -2.61
C LEU A 41 -0.97 -5.28 -3.33
N LYS A 42 -1.50 -6.17 -4.18
CA LYS A 42 -2.62 -5.92 -5.11
C LYS A 42 -3.83 -5.24 -4.46
N HIS A 43 -4.11 -5.55 -3.20
CA HIS A 43 -5.30 -5.10 -2.48
C HIS A 43 -5.01 -4.10 -1.36
N ALA A 44 -3.79 -3.59 -1.27
CA ALA A 44 -3.46 -2.50 -0.36
C ALA A 44 -4.08 -1.18 -0.85
N THR A 45 -4.77 -0.47 0.02
CA THR A 45 -5.41 0.82 -0.28
C THR A 45 -4.44 2.00 -0.09
N VAL A 46 -3.50 1.86 0.84
CA VAL A 46 -2.43 2.82 1.08
C VAL A 46 -1.16 2.04 1.41
N ILE A 47 -0.06 2.37 0.74
CA ILE A 47 1.26 1.79 0.99
C ILE A 47 2.22 2.92 1.30
N LYS A 48 2.80 2.91 2.51
CA LYS A 48 3.81 3.86 2.96
C LYS A 48 5.14 3.14 3.10
N ILE A 49 6.18 3.71 2.50
CA ILE A 49 7.52 3.13 2.50
C ILE A 49 8.52 4.17 2.97
N HIS A 50 9.37 3.79 3.92
CA HIS A 50 10.38 4.66 4.50
C HIS A 50 11.64 3.89 4.89
N PRO A 51 12.78 4.57 5.15
CA PRO A 51 13.97 3.94 5.68
C PRO A 51 13.71 3.23 7.01
N ALA A 52 14.31 2.05 7.16
CA ALA A 52 14.42 1.37 8.45
C ALA A 52 15.53 2.01 9.31
N SER A 53 15.37 1.91 10.63
CA SER A 53 16.42 2.26 11.59
C SER A 53 17.48 1.16 11.73
N GLY A 54 17.17 -0.06 11.32
CA GLY A 54 18.04 -1.23 11.42
C GLY A 54 18.33 -1.92 10.09
N SER A 55 18.88 -3.13 10.19
CA SER A 55 19.23 -4.01 9.05
C SER A 55 18.09 -4.95 8.63
N GLU A 56 16.95 -4.87 9.29
CA GLU A 56 15.76 -5.65 8.97
C GLU A 56 14.72 -4.79 8.27
N MET A 57 14.09 -5.40 7.26
CA MET A 57 12.83 -4.91 6.73
C MET A 57 11.73 -5.25 7.74
N VAL A 58 10.87 -4.28 7.99
CA VAL A 58 9.66 -4.44 8.81
C VAL A 58 8.46 -4.00 7.98
N LEU A 59 7.51 -4.89 7.80
CA LEU A 59 6.23 -4.59 7.17
C LEU A 59 5.11 -4.81 8.17
N ARG A 60 4.23 -3.82 8.30
CA ARG A 60 3.01 -3.89 9.11
C ARG A 60 1.82 -3.54 8.22
N ALA A 61 0.89 -4.48 8.07
CA ALA A 61 -0.36 -4.26 7.37
C ALA A 61 -1.53 -4.27 8.36
N THR A 62 -2.33 -3.21 8.33
CA THR A 62 -3.59 -3.11 9.08
C THR A 62 -4.74 -3.38 8.11
N VAL A 63 -5.52 -4.41 8.39
CA VAL A 63 -6.59 -4.93 7.53
C VAL A 63 -7.93 -4.72 8.21
N THR A 64 -8.86 -4.11 7.47
CA THR A 64 -10.28 -4.04 7.81
C THR A 64 -11.09 -4.40 6.58
N VAL A 65 -11.88 -5.48 6.68
CA VAL A 65 -12.81 -5.92 5.64
C VAL A 65 -14.21 -5.97 6.24
N ASN A 66 -15.18 -5.25 5.65
CA ASN A 66 -16.55 -5.16 6.14
C ASN A 66 -16.64 -4.85 7.65
N GLY A 67 -15.95 -3.79 8.09
CA GLY A 67 -15.90 -3.42 9.51
C GLY A 67 -15.17 -4.43 10.40
N GLY A 68 -14.33 -5.30 9.81
CA GLY A 68 -13.50 -6.28 10.52
C GLY A 68 -14.03 -7.72 10.48
N GLN A 69 -15.22 -7.94 9.92
CA GLN A 69 -15.90 -9.24 9.93
C GLN A 69 -15.26 -10.28 9.01
N LEU A 70 -14.44 -9.85 8.05
CA LEU A 70 -13.82 -10.72 7.03
C LEU A 70 -12.29 -10.52 6.94
N ASN A 71 -11.66 -10.11 8.03
CA ASN A 71 -10.22 -9.84 8.06
C ASN A 71 -9.35 -11.07 7.78
N GLU A 72 -9.88 -12.27 8.03
CA GLU A 72 -9.26 -13.55 7.70
C GLU A 72 -9.08 -13.76 6.18
N ALA A 73 -9.91 -13.11 5.35
CA ALA A 73 -9.81 -13.19 3.90
C ALA A 73 -8.53 -12.54 3.36
N VAL A 74 -7.85 -11.69 4.13
CA VAL A 74 -6.56 -11.10 3.74
C VAL A 74 -5.42 -11.77 4.48
N THR A 75 -4.45 -12.25 3.71
CA THR A 75 -3.21 -12.84 4.21
C THR A 75 -1.99 -12.24 3.52
N LEU A 76 -0.82 -12.38 4.16
CA LEU A 76 0.48 -12.08 3.58
C LEU A 76 1.27 -13.37 3.49
N THR A 77 1.82 -13.65 2.31
CA THR A 77 2.78 -14.73 2.11
C THR A 77 4.15 -14.14 1.78
N SER A 78 5.21 -14.83 2.20
CA SER A 78 6.58 -14.42 1.94
C SER A 78 7.35 -15.55 1.26
N SER A 79 8.22 -15.16 0.32
CA SER A 79 9.13 -16.08 -0.37
C SER A 79 10.51 -15.45 -0.41
N LYS A 80 11.49 -16.13 0.20
CA LYS A 80 12.88 -15.67 0.29
C LYS A 80 13.73 -16.41 -0.72
N ALA A 81 14.55 -15.65 -1.44
CA ALA A 81 15.56 -16.15 -2.37
C ALA A 81 16.92 -15.50 -2.05
N ALA A 82 17.98 -15.91 -2.77
CA ALA A 82 19.31 -15.35 -2.56
C ALA A 82 19.37 -13.85 -2.92
N ASP A 83 18.63 -13.44 -3.95
CA ASP A 83 18.59 -12.08 -4.49
C ASP A 83 17.61 -11.16 -3.75
N GLY A 84 16.81 -11.69 -2.81
CA GLY A 84 15.96 -10.87 -1.96
C GLY A 84 14.72 -11.56 -1.39
N LEU A 85 13.68 -10.77 -1.18
CA LEU A 85 12.44 -11.18 -0.54
C LEU A 85 11.25 -10.70 -1.35
N THR A 86 10.28 -11.58 -1.54
CA THR A 86 8.97 -11.24 -2.11
C THR A 86 7.90 -11.37 -1.03
N ILE A 87 7.06 -10.36 -0.88
CA ILE A 87 5.87 -10.37 -0.02
C ILE A 87 4.65 -10.16 -0.91
N THR A 88 3.67 -11.05 -0.79
CA THR A 88 2.45 -11.03 -1.59
C THR A 88 1.23 -10.92 -0.69
N SER A 89 0.35 -9.94 -0.96
CA SER A 89 -0.98 -9.90 -0.35
C SER A 89 -1.94 -10.81 -1.11
N VAL A 90 -2.62 -11.69 -0.41
CA VAL A 90 -3.62 -12.58 -0.98
C VAL A 90 -4.98 -12.23 -0.37
N LEU A 91 -5.96 -11.99 -1.25
CA LEU A 91 -7.38 -11.93 -0.91
C LEU A 91 -8.01 -13.27 -1.26
N ASP A 92 -8.59 -13.96 -0.29
CA ASP A 92 -9.28 -15.22 -0.52
C ASP A 92 -10.61 -14.95 -1.24
N GLU A 93 -10.60 -15.20 -2.55
CA GLU A 93 -11.75 -15.00 -3.42
C GLU A 93 -12.97 -15.80 -2.98
N LYS A 94 -12.80 -17.00 -2.39
CA LYS A 94 -13.93 -17.83 -1.98
C LYS A 94 -14.62 -17.25 -0.75
N LEU A 95 -13.83 -16.71 0.19
CA LEU A 95 -14.37 -16.04 1.37
C LEU A 95 -15.06 -14.73 1.01
N VAL A 96 -14.50 -13.96 0.08
CA VAL A 96 -15.12 -12.69 -0.29
C VAL A 96 -16.33 -12.87 -1.20
N GLN A 97 -16.33 -13.78 -2.17
CA GLN A 97 -17.39 -13.88 -3.19
C GLN A 97 -18.79 -14.15 -2.63
N THR A 98 -18.89 -14.76 -1.45
CA THR A 98 -20.16 -15.04 -0.77
C THR A 98 -20.62 -13.89 0.13
N SER A 99 -19.79 -12.85 0.28
CA SER A 99 -20.04 -11.70 1.15
C SER A 99 -20.96 -10.64 0.54
N GLN A 100 -21.58 -9.87 1.43
CA GLN A 100 -22.34 -8.66 1.13
C GLN A 100 -21.61 -7.45 1.72
N VAL A 101 -21.76 -6.29 1.09
CA VAL A 101 -21.18 -5.04 1.60
C VAL A 101 -21.89 -4.69 2.92
N THR A 102 -21.18 -4.82 4.04
CA THR A 102 -21.71 -4.53 5.38
C THR A 102 -20.70 -3.73 6.20
N ASN A 103 -21.19 -2.83 7.05
CA ASN A 103 -20.36 -2.05 7.99
C ASN A 103 -19.19 -1.32 7.31
N CYS A 104 -19.50 -0.62 6.22
CA CYS A 104 -18.53 0.13 5.42
C CYS A 104 -18.63 1.62 5.73
N PRO A 105 -17.67 2.21 6.45
CA PRO A 105 -17.60 3.64 6.66
C PRO A 105 -17.50 4.41 5.33
N ASP A 106 -17.95 5.66 5.35
CA ASP A 106 -17.78 6.57 4.22
C ASP A 106 -16.28 6.74 3.90
N GLY A 107 -15.95 6.70 2.61
CA GLY A 107 -14.58 6.86 2.10
C GLY A 107 -13.79 5.55 1.93
N GLU A 108 -14.32 4.40 2.34
CA GLU A 108 -13.71 3.10 2.00
C GLU A 108 -14.06 2.65 0.58
N GLY A 109 -13.07 2.11 -0.14
CA GLY A 109 -13.29 1.56 -1.47
C GLY A 109 -14.16 0.31 -1.41
N THR A 110 -15.35 0.36 -2.01
CA THR A 110 -16.21 -0.82 -2.15
C THR A 110 -15.92 -1.56 -3.45
N THR A 111 -15.64 -2.85 -3.36
CA THR A 111 -15.61 -3.76 -4.51
C THR A 111 -16.91 -4.55 -4.54
N ARG A 112 -17.63 -4.52 -5.66
CA ARG A 112 -18.86 -5.29 -5.87
C ARG A 112 -18.68 -6.23 -7.05
N TRP A 113 -19.30 -7.42 -6.99
CA TRP A 113 -19.29 -8.39 -8.08
C TRP A 113 -20.66 -9.01 -8.29
N GLY A 114 -20.98 -9.24 -9.57
CA GLY A 114 -22.22 -9.88 -9.99
C GLY A 114 -23.49 -9.12 -9.58
N GLY A 115 -24.62 -9.79 -9.78
CA GLY A 115 -25.94 -9.31 -9.38
C GLY A 115 -26.70 -8.54 -10.44
N ASN A 116 -28.03 -8.60 -10.34
CA ASN A 116 -28.91 -7.72 -11.09
C ASN A 116 -29.16 -6.47 -10.26
N TRP A 117 -29.02 -5.32 -10.91
CA TRP A 117 -29.47 -4.06 -10.34
C TRP A 117 -30.98 -3.96 -10.53
N ARG A 118 -31.74 -3.93 -9.43
CA ARG A 118 -33.20 -3.74 -9.43
C ARG A 118 -33.59 -2.77 -8.32
N ASN A 119 -34.39 -1.75 -8.65
CA ASN A 119 -34.94 -0.78 -7.69
C ASN A 119 -33.90 -0.16 -6.74
N GLY A 120 -32.70 0.17 -7.23
CA GLY A 120 -31.64 0.78 -6.41
C GLY A 120 -30.92 -0.21 -5.47
N GLN A 121 -31.28 -1.49 -5.47
CA GLN A 121 -30.58 -2.56 -4.77
C GLN A 121 -29.83 -3.45 -5.76
N SER A 122 -28.59 -3.79 -5.41
CA SER A 122 -27.84 -4.83 -6.10
C SER A 122 -28.10 -6.17 -5.40
N SER A 123 -28.41 -7.21 -6.18
CA SER A 123 -28.40 -8.59 -5.69
C SER A 123 -27.00 -9.22 -5.71
N GLY A 124 -25.97 -8.45 -6.03
CA GLY A 124 -24.59 -8.88 -6.14
C GLY A 124 -23.89 -8.96 -4.79
N GLY A 125 -22.74 -9.63 -4.76
CA GLY A 125 -21.87 -9.61 -3.59
C GLY A 125 -20.99 -8.37 -3.56
N GLY A 126 -20.34 -8.13 -2.43
CA GLY A 126 -19.31 -7.11 -2.33
C GLY A 126 -18.63 -7.07 -0.98
N ILE A 127 -17.52 -6.34 -0.92
CA ILE A 127 -16.85 -5.93 0.32
C ILE A 127 -16.48 -4.45 0.26
N CYS A 128 -16.35 -3.81 1.42
CA CYS A 128 -15.39 -2.71 1.58
C CYS A 128 -14.09 -3.26 2.13
N LEU A 129 -13.00 -2.77 1.57
CA LEU A 129 -11.65 -3.20 1.93
C LEU A 129 -10.80 -1.98 2.25
N LYS A 130 -10.19 -1.98 3.43
CA LYS A 130 -9.16 -1.03 3.83
C LYS A 130 -7.92 -1.81 4.29
N VAL A 131 -6.83 -1.67 3.55
CA VAL A 131 -5.56 -2.34 3.85
C VAL A 131 -4.45 -1.30 3.78
N GLU A 132 -4.03 -0.85 4.96
CA GLU A 132 -2.98 0.14 5.13
C GLU A 132 -1.68 -0.57 5.44
N VAL A 133 -0.67 -0.39 4.59
CA VAL A 133 0.62 -1.06 4.71
C VAL A 133 1.69 -0.01 4.99
N ASP A 134 2.48 -0.25 6.03
CA ASP A 134 3.66 0.52 6.41
C ASP A 134 4.89 -0.38 6.29
N VAL A 135 5.92 0.10 5.58
CA VAL A 135 7.13 -0.67 5.29
C VAL A 135 8.39 0.13 5.58
N ALA A 136 9.15 -0.34 6.56
CA ALA A 136 10.50 0.11 6.84
C ALA A 136 11.50 -0.73 6.04
N VAL A 137 12.35 -0.08 5.23
CA VAL A 137 13.30 -0.75 4.33
C VAL A 137 14.75 -0.38 4.68
N PRO A 138 15.66 -1.36 4.86
CA PRO A 138 17.08 -1.09 5.08
C PRO A 138 17.73 -0.31 3.94
N ALA A 139 18.76 0.46 4.27
CA ALA A 139 19.48 1.26 3.29
C ALA A 139 20.12 0.40 2.19
N GLY A 140 20.06 0.88 0.94
CA GLY A 140 20.67 0.22 -0.22
C GLY A 140 19.95 -1.02 -0.72
N VAL A 141 18.77 -1.36 -0.19
CA VAL A 141 17.87 -2.40 -0.71
C VAL A 141 17.06 -1.81 -1.86
N ALA A 142 17.03 -2.51 -3.01
CA ALA A 142 16.16 -2.13 -4.12
C ALA A 142 14.70 -2.48 -3.80
N VAL A 143 13.76 -1.61 -4.15
CA VAL A 143 12.33 -1.82 -3.84
C VAL A 143 11.52 -1.88 -5.13
N ARG A 144 10.68 -2.91 -5.23
CA ARG A 144 9.64 -3.01 -6.25
C ARG A 144 8.28 -3.13 -5.58
N VAL A 145 7.29 -2.36 -6.04
CA VAL A 145 5.93 -2.34 -5.47
C VAL A 145 4.91 -2.36 -6.59
N ASN A 146 3.95 -3.28 -6.52
CA ASN A 146 2.79 -3.30 -7.39
C ASN A 146 1.50 -3.30 -6.56
N THR A 147 0.56 -2.44 -6.92
CA THR A 147 -0.82 -2.48 -6.40
C THR A 147 -1.84 -2.24 -7.51
N ILE A 148 -3.09 -2.65 -7.28
CA ILE A 148 -4.19 -2.43 -8.23
C ILE A 148 -4.98 -1.18 -7.83
N SER A 149 -5.35 -1.05 -6.56
CA SER A 149 -6.26 0.01 -6.10
C SER A 149 -5.74 0.67 -4.83
N GLY A 150 -4.56 1.30 -4.94
CA GLY A 150 -3.87 1.86 -3.79
C GLY A 150 -2.99 3.05 -4.13
N ASN A 151 -2.93 3.97 -3.18
CA ASN A 151 -1.97 5.07 -3.20
C ASN A 151 -0.64 4.58 -2.64
N ILE A 152 0.47 4.97 -3.27
CA ILE A 152 1.82 4.61 -2.82
C ILE A 152 2.59 5.87 -2.47
N GLU A 153 3.12 5.92 -1.26
CA GLU A 153 3.95 7.00 -0.74
C GLU A 153 5.33 6.45 -0.35
N VAL A 154 6.39 6.94 -0.99
CA VAL A 154 7.77 6.54 -0.69
C VAL A 154 8.54 7.76 -0.20
N ASN A 155 9.02 7.71 1.04
CA ASN A 155 9.66 8.83 1.70
C ASN A 155 11.10 8.50 2.08
N GLY A 156 12.09 9.12 1.41
CA GLY A 156 13.47 9.13 1.88
C GLY A 156 14.33 7.93 1.52
N LEU A 157 13.89 7.07 0.60
CA LEU A 157 14.75 6.07 -0.05
C LEU A 157 15.69 6.72 -1.08
N ASN A 158 16.77 6.03 -1.42
CA ASN A 158 17.77 6.48 -2.40
C ASN A 158 18.43 5.32 -3.19
N ALA A 159 17.82 4.14 -3.17
CA ALA A 159 18.23 2.94 -3.89
C ALA A 159 17.30 2.72 -5.10
N PRO A 160 17.59 1.74 -5.99
CA PRO A 160 16.71 1.46 -7.13
C PRO A 160 15.26 1.22 -6.69
N LEU A 161 14.32 1.86 -7.41
CA LEU A 161 12.92 1.92 -7.04
C LEU A 161 12.04 1.68 -8.28
N ASP A 162 11.10 0.75 -8.17
CA ASP A 162 10.11 0.46 -9.22
C ASP A 162 8.72 0.40 -8.59
N VAL A 163 7.89 1.41 -8.83
CA VAL A 163 6.61 1.59 -8.13
C VAL A 163 5.50 1.69 -9.15
N LYS A 164 4.50 0.83 -9.01
CA LYS A 164 3.36 0.77 -9.92
C LYS A 164 2.03 0.69 -9.17
N SER A 165 1.12 1.59 -9.54
CA SER A 165 -0.31 1.49 -9.20
C SER A 165 -1.15 1.44 -10.47
N ILE A 166 -2.25 0.68 -10.46
CA ILE A 166 -3.24 0.76 -11.55
C ILE A 166 -4.23 1.90 -11.26
N SER A 167 -4.77 1.97 -10.06
CA SER A 167 -5.70 3.01 -9.63
C SER A 167 -5.21 3.58 -8.30
N GLY A 168 -4.78 4.84 -8.33
CA GLY A 168 -4.14 5.50 -7.20
C GLY A 168 -2.90 6.27 -7.63
N PHE A 169 -2.51 7.26 -6.83
CA PHE A 169 -1.31 8.05 -7.11
C PHE A 169 -0.04 7.33 -6.66
N VAL A 170 1.08 7.72 -7.25
CA VAL A 170 2.43 7.36 -6.78
C VAL A 170 3.14 8.64 -6.37
N ASP A 171 3.54 8.76 -5.10
CA ASP A 171 4.21 9.94 -4.55
C ASP A 171 5.55 9.54 -3.94
N VAL A 172 6.64 10.09 -4.48
CA VAL A 172 8.01 9.76 -4.07
C VAL A 172 8.77 11.02 -3.70
N ASN A 173 9.23 11.08 -2.45
CA ASN A 173 10.12 12.13 -1.96
C ASN A 173 11.57 11.64 -2.07
N TRP A 174 12.28 12.19 -3.05
CA TRP A 174 13.67 11.83 -3.35
C TRP A 174 14.65 12.92 -2.90
N PRO A 175 15.80 12.59 -2.30
CA PRO A 175 16.80 13.58 -1.91
C PRO A 175 17.41 14.28 -3.13
N ALA A 176 17.36 15.61 -3.19
CA ALA A 176 17.84 16.40 -4.34
C ALA A 176 19.35 16.22 -4.63
N GLN A 177 20.14 15.86 -3.61
CA GLN A 177 21.59 15.63 -3.72
C GLN A 177 21.94 14.23 -4.23
N LYS A 178 20.95 13.35 -4.44
CA LYS A 178 21.14 11.98 -4.93
C LYS A 178 20.75 11.90 -6.40
N SER A 179 21.67 11.45 -7.24
CA SER A 179 21.37 11.22 -8.65
C SER A 179 20.39 10.05 -8.82
N ALA A 180 19.68 10.05 -9.95
CA ALA A 180 18.74 8.99 -10.31
C ALA A 180 18.48 9.00 -11.81
N ASP A 181 18.30 7.81 -12.38
CA ASP A 181 17.83 7.65 -13.75
C ASP A 181 16.33 7.38 -13.75
N LEU A 182 15.58 8.32 -14.33
CA LEU A 182 14.14 8.46 -14.11
C LEU A 182 13.35 7.94 -15.30
N ALA A 183 12.29 7.19 -15.01
CA ALA A 183 11.22 6.88 -15.96
C ALA A 183 9.85 7.00 -15.28
N PHE A 184 9.07 7.99 -15.68
CA PHE A 184 7.74 8.24 -15.13
C PHE A 184 6.69 7.97 -16.19
N LYS A 185 5.63 7.26 -15.83
CA LYS A 185 4.59 6.86 -16.76
C LYS A 185 3.21 7.07 -16.16
N THR A 186 2.32 7.65 -16.96
CA THR A 186 0.90 7.79 -16.62
C THR A 186 0.03 7.60 -17.86
N ILE A 187 -1.20 7.09 -17.67
CA ILE A 187 -2.17 6.97 -18.77
C ILE A 187 -3.21 8.10 -18.70
N SER A 188 -3.84 8.31 -17.54
CA SER A 188 -4.90 9.32 -17.38
C SER A 188 -4.66 10.35 -16.28
N GLY A 189 -3.49 10.33 -15.61
CA GLY A 189 -3.06 11.37 -14.68
C GLY A 189 -1.87 12.17 -15.20
N GLU A 190 -1.30 13.00 -14.34
CA GLU A 190 -0.18 13.89 -14.67
C GLU A 190 1.09 13.58 -13.86
N VAL A 191 2.24 14.01 -14.39
CA VAL A 191 3.53 13.94 -13.70
C VAL A 191 3.88 15.30 -13.11
N TYR A 192 4.09 15.35 -11.79
CA TYR A 192 4.47 16.56 -11.06
C TYR A 192 5.85 16.39 -10.42
N THR A 193 6.69 17.40 -10.57
CA THR A 193 7.99 17.43 -9.91
C THR A 193 8.44 18.87 -9.64
N ASP A 194 9.08 19.08 -8.50
CA ASP A 194 9.82 20.30 -8.16
C ASP A 194 11.34 20.07 -8.19
N GLN A 195 11.78 18.91 -8.69
CA GLN A 195 13.18 18.57 -8.91
C GLN A 195 13.70 19.19 -10.21
N ASP A 196 15.00 19.51 -10.24
CA ASP A 196 15.65 20.02 -11.45
C ASP A 196 16.05 18.84 -12.35
N ILE A 197 15.15 18.48 -13.27
CA ILE A 197 15.28 17.30 -14.13
C ILE A 197 15.25 17.74 -15.60
N ALA A 198 16.31 17.39 -16.34
CA ALA A 198 16.31 17.49 -17.78
C ALA A 198 15.59 16.29 -18.40
N PHE A 199 14.31 16.45 -18.75
CA PHE A 199 13.56 15.42 -19.48
C PHE A 199 13.97 15.38 -20.96
N VAL A 200 14.26 14.19 -21.48
CA VAL A 200 14.80 14.00 -22.84
C VAL A 200 13.74 13.76 -23.91
N ASN A 201 12.51 13.44 -23.51
CA ASN A 201 11.44 13.01 -24.42
C ASN A 201 10.09 13.66 -24.08
N ARG A 202 10.12 14.85 -23.47
CA ARG A 202 8.90 15.62 -23.20
C ARG A 202 8.18 15.93 -24.51
N LYS A 203 6.88 15.64 -24.55
CA LYS A 203 6.00 15.96 -25.67
C LYS A 203 4.85 16.81 -25.14
N ASP A 204 4.49 17.85 -25.89
CA ASP A 204 3.32 18.67 -25.58
C ASP A 204 2.04 17.93 -25.96
N ASN A 205 1.03 17.98 -25.09
CA ASN A 205 -0.32 17.46 -25.29
C ASN A 205 -0.38 16.01 -25.85
N PRO A 206 0.08 15.01 -25.09
CA PRO A 206 -0.06 13.61 -25.47
C PRO A 206 -1.55 13.22 -25.60
N ILE A 207 -1.90 12.44 -26.63
CA ILE A 207 -3.30 12.08 -26.94
C ILE A 207 -3.84 11.04 -25.94
N VAL A 208 -3.05 10.03 -25.58
CA VAL A 208 -3.37 9.02 -24.57
C VAL A 208 -2.07 8.56 -23.93
N GLY A 209 -1.94 8.77 -22.63
CA GLY A 209 -0.80 8.36 -21.84
C GLY A 209 0.55 8.88 -22.34
N TYR A 210 1.54 8.85 -21.46
CA TYR A 210 2.88 9.24 -21.83
C TYR A 210 3.90 8.66 -20.86
N GLN A 211 5.14 8.67 -21.32
CA GLN A 211 6.28 8.32 -20.49
C GLN A 211 7.34 9.41 -20.60
N LEU A 212 7.79 9.92 -19.46
CA LEU A 212 8.90 10.85 -19.36
C LEU A 212 10.15 10.10 -18.90
N ARG A 213 11.29 10.44 -19.50
CA ARG A 213 12.62 9.97 -19.11
C ARG A 213 13.53 11.16 -18.88
N GLY A 214 14.40 11.05 -17.91
CA GLY A 214 15.39 12.07 -17.59
C GLY A 214 16.39 11.57 -16.56
N THR A 215 17.35 12.41 -16.21
CA THR A 215 18.34 12.10 -15.17
C THR A 215 18.38 13.25 -14.18
N LEU A 216 18.34 12.93 -12.89
CA LEU A 216 18.58 13.87 -11.80
C LEU A 216 20.07 13.86 -11.45
N GLY A 217 20.70 15.04 -11.32
CA GLY A 217 22.11 15.17 -10.92
C GLY A 217 23.15 14.85 -12.00
N GLY A 218 22.75 14.60 -13.24
CA GLY A 218 23.62 14.56 -14.44
C GLY A 218 24.55 13.35 -14.61
N ASN A 219 24.94 12.64 -13.55
CA ASN A 219 25.98 11.60 -13.59
C ASN A 219 25.46 10.15 -13.58
N GLY A 220 24.20 9.93 -14.00
CA GLY A 220 23.53 8.64 -13.86
C GLY A 220 23.29 8.26 -12.40
N GLY A 221 22.47 7.24 -12.14
CA GLY A 221 22.13 6.87 -10.77
C GLY A 221 21.34 5.58 -10.66
N PRO A 222 20.84 5.23 -9.45
CA PRO A 222 19.86 4.17 -9.31
C PRO A 222 18.66 4.45 -10.24
N ALA A 223 18.16 3.38 -10.87
CA ALA A 223 16.96 3.46 -11.68
C ALA A 223 15.72 3.71 -10.79
N VAL A 224 14.94 4.73 -11.12
CA VAL A 224 13.68 5.06 -10.46
C VAL A 224 12.57 5.05 -11.51
N ARG A 225 11.65 4.10 -11.37
CA ARG A 225 10.51 3.91 -12.28
C ARG A 225 9.22 4.09 -11.51
N LEU A 226 8.40 5.04 -11.92
CA LEU A 226 7.12 5.35 -11.28
C LEU A 226 6.02 5.26 -12.32
N GLU A 227 5.00 4.44 -12.07
CA GLU A 227 3.88 4.23 -12.98
C GLU A 227 2.56 4.32 -12.21
N SER A 228 1.63 5.15 -12.70
CA SER A 228 0.22 5.05 -12.37
C SER A 228 -0.60 4.91 -13.64
N VAL A 229 -1.57 4.01 -13.72
CA VAL A 229 -2.47 3.97 -14.89
C VAL A 229 -3.54 5.06 -14.74
N SER A 230 -4.24 5.07 -13.62
CA SER A 230 -5.29 6.01 -13.27
C SER A 230 -4.95 6.75 -11.98
N GLY A 231 -4.05 7.71 -12.10
CA GLY A 231 -3.60 8.56 -11.00
C GLY A 231 -2.37 9.35 -11.40
N ASP A 232 -2.05 10.34 -10.58
CA ASP A 232 -0.89 11.18 -10.80
C ASP A 232 0.40 10.51 -10.29
N VAL A 233 1.52 10.93 -10.86
CA VAL A 233 2.85 10.57 -10.41
C VAL A 233 3.54 11.82 -9.89
N TYR A 234 3.95 11.79 -8.62
CA TYR A 234 4.68 12.87 -7.96
C TYR A 234 6.10 12.40 -7.66
N PHE A 235 7.08 13.21 -8.09
CA PHE A 235 8.49 13.02 -7.74
C PHE A 235 9.03 14.30 -7.15
N ARG A 236 9.09 14.37 -5.81
CA ARG A 236 9.26 15.63 -5.07
C ARG A 236 10.62 15.72 -4.40
N LYS A 237 11.09 16.94 -4.19
CA LYS A 237 12.22 17.26 -3.31
C LYS A 237 11.88 16.85 -1.90
N ARG A 238 12.72 15.99 -1.34
CA ARG A 238 12.69 15.76 0.11
C ARG A 238 13.10 17.07 0.82
N LYS A 239 12.20 17.57 1.67
CA LYS A 239 12.49 18.65 2.62
C LYS A 239 13.31 18.12 3.80
#